data_AF-A0A3M9ZXU2-F1
#
_entry.id   AF-A0A3M9ZXU2-F1
#
_cell.length_a   1.000
_cell.length_b   1.000
_cell.length_c   1.000
_cell.angle_alpha   90.00
_cell.angle_beta   90.00
_cell.angle_gamma   90.00
#
_symmetry.space_group_name_H-M   'P 1'
#
loop_
_entity.id
_entity.type
_entity.pdbx_description
1 polymer ?
#
loop_
_entity_poly.entity_id
_entity_poly.type
_entity_poly.pdbx_seq_one_letter_code
_entity_poly.pdbx_strand_id
1 'polypeptide(L)' 'MDKYLTVILAFMVVGIPIAFVSPSDGNLREPPLYLLFYASIGGIIVIVLYSSYTERQERRRENARRKRPKK' A
#
# COMPACT_ATOMS: atom_id res chain seq x y z
N MET A 1 -5.46 4.25 7.87
CA MET A 1 -4.92 4.62 6.54
C MET A 1 -5.94 5.46 5.83
N ASP A 2 -5.48 6.51 5.16
CA ASP A 2 -6.32 7.35 4.32
C ASP A 2 -7.00 6.51 3.22
N LYS A 3 -8.25 6.85 2.86
CA LYS A 3 -9.07 6.10 1.90
C LYS A 3 -8.37 5.96 0.55
N TYR A 4 -7.68 7.00 0.09
CA TYR A 4 -6.97 6.99 -1.19
C TYR A 4 -5.76 6.06 -1.13
N LEU A 5 -5.03 6.05 -0.01
CA LEU A 5 -3.89 5.14 0.17
C LEU A 5 -4.31 3.66 0.13
N THR A 6 -5.47 3.34 0.72
CA THR A 6 -6.04 1.99 0.70
C THR A 6 -6.47 1.57 -0.72
N VAL A 7 -7.06 2.50 -1.49
CA VAL A 7 -7.43 2.24 -2.88
C VAL A 7 -6.19 1.96 -3.73
N ILE A 8 -5.14 2.77 -3.59
CA ILE A 8 -3.87 2.57 -4.30
C ILE A 8 -3.25 1.22 -3.90
N LEU A 9 -3.28 0.86 -2.61
CA LEU A 9 -2.80 -0.44 -2.14
C LEU A 9 -3.54 -1.60 -2.81
N ALA A 10 -4.86 -1.53 -2.92
CA ALA A 10 -5.67 -2.55 -3.59
C ALA A 10 -5.27 -2.70 -5.06
N PHE A 11 -5.04 -1.59 -5.77
CA PHE A 11 -4.52 -1.63 -7.15
C PHE A 11 -3.15 -2.28 -7.25
N MET A 12 -2.25 -2.00 -6.31
CA MET A 12 -0.93 -2.64 -6.31
C MET A 12 -1.02 -4.15 -6.09
N VAL A 13 -1.91 -4.61 -5.21
CA VAL A 13 -2.16 -6.04 -4.97
C VAL A 13 -2.76 -6.73 -6.18
N VAL A 14 -3.71 -6.09 -6.87
CA VAL A 14 -4.33 -6.61 -8.10
C VAL A 14 -3.36 -6.56 -9.30
N GLY A 15 -2.40 -5.62 -9.30
CA GLY A 15 -1.35 -5.55 -10.32
C GLY A 15 -0.42 -6.78 -10.34
N ILE A 16 -0.25 -7.46 -9.19
CA ILE A 16 0.58 -8.66 -9.08
C ILE A 16 0.04 -9.80 -9.95
N PRO A 17 -1.20 -10.30 -9.80
CA PRO A 17 -1.73 -11.35 -10.66
C PRO A 17 -1.85 -10.90 -12.12
N ILE A 18 -2.15 -9.63 -12.40
CA ILE A 18 -2.16 -9.10 -13.77
C ILE A 18 -0.78 -9.19 -14.44
N ALA A 19 0.30 -9.11 -13.68
CA ALA A 19 1.65 -9.28 -14.23
C ALA A 19 1.91 -10.70 -14.73
N PHE A 20 1.22 -11.70 -14.17
CA PHE A 20 1.38 -13.12 -14.53
C PHE A 20 0.27 -13.67 -15.41
N VAL A 21 -0.95 -13.13 -15.32
CA VAL A 21 -2.12 -13.63 -16.05
C VAL A 21 -2.56 -12.57 -17.06
N SER A 22 -2.71 -12.95 -18.33
CA SER A 22 -3.24 -12.02 -19.32
C SER A 22 -4.73 -11.78 -19.08
N PRO A 23 -5.17 -10.53 -18.87
CA PRO A 23 -6.59 -10.23 -18.69
C PRO A 23 -7.43 -10.45 -19.96
N SER A 24 -6.79 -10.53 -21.14
CA SER A 24 -7.46 -10.81 -22.41
C SER A 24 -7.85 -12.29 -22.56
N ASP A 25 -6.95 -13.20 -22.19
CA ASP A 25 -7.04 -14.61 -22.56
C ASP A 25 -7.04 -15.56 -21.34
N GLY A 26 -6.81 -15.04 -20.13
CA GLY A 26 -6.72 -15.83 -18.90
C GLY A 26 -5.48 -16.73 -18.80
N ASN A 27 -4.65 -16.77 -19.84
CA ASN A 27 -3.43 -17.57 -19.86
C ASN A 27 -2.30 -16.95 -19.03
N LEU A 28 -1.40 -17.80 -18.54
CA LEU A 28 -0.14 -17.38 -17.95
C LEU A 28 0.73 -16.70 -19.02
N ARG A 29 1.29 -15.54 -18.66
CA ARG A 29 2.18 -14.75 -19.52
C ARG A 29 3.59 -15.34 -19.47
N GLU A 30 4.11 -15.71 -20.63
CA GLU A 30 5.52 -16.05 -20.84
C GLU A 30 6.11 -15.08 -21.89
N PRO A 31 6.96 -14.11 -21.50
CA PRO A 31 7.44 -13.81 -20.14
C PRO A 31 6.45 -12.95 -19.32
N PRO A 32 6.47 -13.07 -17.98
CA PRO A 32 5.72 -12.18 -17.08
C PRO A 32 6.12 -10.71 -17.23
N LEU A 33 5.21 -9.80 -16.85
CA LEU A 33 5.52 -8.37 -16.76
C LEU A 33 6.32 -8.07 -15.49
N TYR A 34 7.62 -8.38 -15.50
CA TYR A 34 8.51 -8.17 -14.35
C TYR A 34 8.50 -6.72 -13.85
N LEU A 35 8.43 -5.75 -14.75
CA LEU A 35 8.39 -4.34 -14.38
C LEU A 35 7.14 -4.03 -13.53
N LEU A 36 5.97 -4.52 -13.96
CA LEU A 36 4.71 -4.34 -13.21
C LEU A 36 4.77 -5.05 -11.86
N PHE A 37 5.31 -6.26 -11.83
CA PHE A 37 5.47 -7.03 -10.60
C PHE A 37 6.35 -6.32 -9.57
N TYR A 38 7.56 -5.89 -9.96
CA TYR A 38 8.47 -5.19 -9.05
C TYR A 38 7.96 -3.80 -8.67
N ALA A 39 7.28 -3.09 -9.58
CA ALA A 39 6.65 -1.82 -9.29
C ALA A 39 5.51 -1.96 -8.27
N SER A 40 4.66 -2.99 -8.41
CA SER A 40 3.59 -3.30 -7.47
C SER A 40 4.13 -3.62 -6.07
N ILE A 41 5.18 -4.44 -5.98
CA ILE A 41 5.84 -4.75 -4.71
C ILE A 41 6.45 -3.50 -4.10
N GLY A 42 7.19 -2.71 -4.88
CA GLY A 42 7.79 -1.45 -4.42
C GLY A 42 6.73 -0.45 -3.92
N GLY A 43 5.60 -0.34 -4.63
CA GLY A 43 4.48 0.51 -4.25
C GLY A 43 3.85 0.09 -2.92
N ILE A 44 3.63 -1.21 -2.70
CA ILE A 44 3.13 -1.74 -1.43
C ILE A 44 4.07 -1.38 -0.28
N ILE A 45 5.39 -1.59 -0.46
CA ILE A 45 6.40 -1.30 0.57
C ILE A 45 6.34 0.19 0.97
N VAL A 46 6.34 1.10 -0.01
CA VAL A 46 6.27 2.55 0.26
C VAL A 46 4.99 2.92 1.01
N ILE A 47 3.84 2.37 0.59
CA ILE A 47 2.54 2.62 1.23
C ILE A 47 2.53 2.15 2.69
N VAL A 48 3.06 0.95 2.95
CA VAL A 48 3.14 0.37 4.30
C VAL A 48 4.05 1.21 5.19
N LEU A 49 5.23 1.60 4.68
CA LEU A 49 6.16 2.45 5.42
C LEU A 49 5.57 3.82 5.74
N TYR A 50 4.95 4.48 4.76
CA TYR A 50 4.30 5.77 4.93
C TYR A 50 3.15 5.71 5.95
N SER A 51 2.34 4.65 5.87
CA SER A 51 1.24 4.42 6.81
C SER A 51 1.73 4.19 8.22
N SER A 52 2.76 3.36 8.40
CA SER A 52 3.38 3.11 9.70
C SER A 52 3.95 4.39 10.32
N TYR A 53 4.58 5.24 9.49
CA TYR A 53 5.11 6.53 9.95
C TYR A 53 3.99 7.46 10.43
N THR A 54 2.92 7.59 9.63
CA THR A 54 1.77 8.45 9.97
C THR A 54 1.08 7.98 11.24
N GLU A 55 0.84 6.68 11.38
CA GLU A 55 0.20 6.10 12.56
C GLU A 55 1.03 6.31 13.84
N ARG A 56 2.37 6.21 13.74
CA ARG A 56 3.26 6.53 14.86
C ARG A 56 3.13 7.99 15.30
N GLN A 57 2.98 8.93 14.36
CA GLN A 57 2.76 10.34 14.71
C GLN A 57 1.39 10.55 15.37
N GLU A 58 0.33 9.93 14.87
CA GLU A 58 -1.01 10.03 15.44
C GLU A 58 -1.04 9.51 16.89
N ARG A 59 -0.45 8.34 17.14
CA ARG A 59 -0.32 7.77 18.49
C ARG A 59 0.42 8.70 19.45
N ARG A 60 1.48 9.37 18.98
CA ARG A 60 2.22 10.37 19.78
C ARG A 60 1.36 11.59 20.10
N ARG A 61 0.60 12.11 19.13
CA ARG A 61 -0.31 13.26 19.31
C ARG A 61 -1.42 12.94 20.30
N GLU A 62 -2.01 11.76 20.21
CA GLU A 62 -3.08 11.33 21.12
C GLU A 62 -2.56 11.20 22.55
N ASN A 63 -1.40 10.56 22.76
CA ASN A 63 -0.77 10.46 24.07
C ASN A 63 -0.41 11.84 24.65
N ALA A 64 0.04 12.78 23.83
CA ALA A 64 0.31 14.15 24.26
C ALA A 64 -0.97 14.90 24.67
N ARG A 65 -2.09 14.70 23.96
CA ARG A 65 -3.40 15.26 24.34
C ARG A 65 -3.90 14.69 25.67
N ARG A 66 -3.72 13.39 25.90
CA ARG A 66 -4.07 12.73 27.18
C ARG A 66 -3.23 13.25 28.36
N LYS A 67 -1.98 13.68 28.11
CA LYS A 67 -1.08 14.25 29.13
C LYS A 67 -1.26 15.75 29.38
N ARG A 68 -2.10 16.45 28.59
CA ARG A 68 -2.36 17.87 28.84
C ARG A 68 -3.35 18.01 30.01
N PRO A 69 -2.99 18.75 31.08
CA PRO A 69 -3.94 19.06 32.13
C PRO A 69 -5.09 19.88 31.54
N LYS A 70 -6.33 19.50 31.88
CA LYS A 70 -7.53 20.28 31.55
C LYS A 70 -7.37 21.64 32.23
N LYS A 71 -7.27 22.70 31.43
CA LYS A 71 -7.29 24.09 31.92
C LYS A 71 -8.73 24.54 32.05
#